data_AF-A0A9D7SNX7-F1
#
_entry.id   AF-A0A9D7SNX7-F1
#
_cell.length_a   1.000
_cell.length_b   1.000
_cell.length_c   1.000
_cell.angle_alpha   90.00
_cell.angle_beta   90.00
_cell.angle_gamma   90.00
#
_symmetry.space_group_name_H-M   'P 1'
#
loop_
_entity.id
_entity.type
_entity.pdbx_description
1 polymer ?
#
loop_
_entity_poly.entity_id
_entity_poly.type
_entity_poly.pdbx_seq_one_letter_code
_entity_poly.pdbx_strand_id
1 'polypeptide(L)'
;MAYTLRGVIGSVATATFAVFSGLTMAAVASFTPSGTSTVTQGTNLYWNLQTNATSTSPIGDTCGFYLSDHGDFHWDATNGDMVVLSNDEGGDALAAGAIIGPASRWDSANSDNEYAGTTAYSGEMVAPQTAYFGLSCMIGGQRHYGWVQITEGAADQSVLAWAYETSPNTPIAAGSTISVATVTSIPTLSEWGILLLSGLLALGAVITFRRRDLRP
;
A
#
# COMPACT_ATOMS: atom_id res chain seq x y z
N MET A 1 56.61 20.80 -49.00
CA MET A 1 55.15 21.03 -48.85
C MET A 1 54.55 19.75 -48.32
N ALA A 2 54.27 19.67 -47.03
CA ALA A 2 53.58 18.56 -46.39
C ALA A 2 52.57 19.16 -45.42
N TYR A 3 51.31 18.80 -45.56
CA TYR A 3 50.18 19.38 -44.85
C TYR A 3 49.54 18.33 -43.95
N THR A 4 49.09 18.79 -42.78
CA THR A 4 47.97 18.27 -41.96
C THR A 4 48.18 16.96 -41.19
N LEU A 5 47.61 16.73 -39.99
CA LEU A 5 46.48 17.36 -39.27
C LEU A 5 46.79 17.53 -37.76
N ARG A 6 46.35 18.65 -37.17
CA ARG A 6 46.19 18.80 -35.72
C ARG A 6 44.87 18.14 -35.30
N GLY A 7 44.94 17.12 -34.44
CA GLY A 7 43.76 16.53 -33.80
C GLY A 7 43.22 17.46 -32.72
N VAL A 8 41.95 17.83 -32.82
CA VAL A 8 41.20 18.50 -31.75
C VAL A 8 40.55 17.42 -30.91
N ILE A 9 41.03 17.25 -29.68
CA ILE A 9 40.43 16.36 -28.68
C ILE A 9 39.19 17.08 -28.14
N GLY A 10 38.00 16.62 -28.52
CA GLY A 10 36.75 17.07 -27.92
C GLY A 10 36.56 16.42 -26.55
N SER A 11 36.67 17.21 -25.48
CA SER A 11 36.40 16.77 -24.11
C SER A 11 34.93 16.38 -23.95
N VAL A 12 34.67 15.12 -23.62
CA VAL A 12 33.35 14.65 -23.19
C VAL A 12 33.19 15.05 -21.72
N ALA A 13 32.38 16.07 -21.46
CA ALA A 13 31.99 16.43 -20.11
C ALA A 13 30.93 15.44 -19.61
N THR A 14 31.33 14.50 -18.76
CA THR A 14 30.41 13.62 -18.04
C THR A 14 29.79 14.40 -16.88
N ALA A 15 28.53 14.80 -17.02
CA ALA A 15 27.76 15.40 -15.94
C ALA A 15 27.10 14.28 -15.12
N THR A 16 27.72 13.90 -14.00
CA THR A 16 27.09 13.06 -12.99
C THR A 16 26.24 13.95 -12.07
N PHE A 17 24.91 13.82 -12.17
CA PHE A 17 23.99 14.39 -11.20
C PHE A 17 23.57 13.30 -10.22
N ALA A 18 24.02 13.40 -8.97
CA ALA A 18 23.47 12.64 -7.86
C ALA A 18 22.48 13.54 -7.10
N VAL A 19 21.18 13.28 -7.25
CA VAL A 19 20.15 13.87 -6.39
C VAL A 19 19.78 12.80 -5.37
N PHE A 20 20.36 12.89 -4.17
CA PHE A 20 19.88 12.15 -3.01
C PHE A 20 19.23 13.15 -2.04
N SER A 21 17.96 13.47 -2.31
CA SER A 21 17.07 14.05 -1.29
C SER A 21 16.38 12.89 -0.59
N GLY A 22 16.50 12.82 0.74
CA GLY A 22 16.03 11.73 1.58
C GLY A 22 14.62 11.27 1.24
N LEU A 23 14.53 10.09 0.60
CA LEU A 23 13.30 9.36 0.46
C LEU A 23 13.15 8.56 1.75
N THR A 24 12.17 8.89 2.59
CA THR A 24 11.61 7.92 3.52
C THR A 24 11.07 6.80 2.65
N MET A 25 11.78 5.66 2.60
CA MET A 25 11.29 4.52 1.84
C MET A 25 9.98 4.08 2.49
N ALA A 26 8.93 3.97 1.68
CA ALA A 26 7.71 3.32 2.11
C ALA A 26 8.06 1.93 2.67
N ALA A 27 7.56 1.66 3.86
CA ALA A 27 7.93 0.52 4.67
C ALA A 27 6.68 0.01 5.37
N VAL A 28 6.51 -1.30 5.39
CA VAL A 28 5.36 -1.92 6.02
C VAL A 28 5.76 -2.42 7.39
N ALA A 29 5.04 -1.98 8.42
CA ALA A 29 5.11 -2.57 9.75
C ALA A 29 4.12 -3.73 9.80
N SER A 30 4.59 -4.92 10.17
CA SER A 30 3.77 -6.14 10.21
C SER A 30 3.93 -6.86 11.54
N PHE A 31 2.85 -7.51 11.96
CA PHE A 31 2.70 -8.08 13.29
C PHE A 31 1.93 -9.39 13.21
N THR A 32 2.21 -10.26 14.16
CA THR A 32 1.40 -11.41 14.51
C THR A 32 1.04 -11.30 15.99
N PRO A 33 -0.09 -11.90 16.43
CA PRO A 33 -0.44 -11.91 17.84
C PRO A 33 0.70 -12.47 18.69
N SER A 34 1.03 -11.77 19.79
CA SER A 34 2.03 -12.21 20.76
C SER A 34 1.45 -13.08 21.89
N GLY A 35 0.11 -13.15 21.97
CA GLY A 35 -0.66 -13.88 22.97
C GLY A 35 -1.94 -14.44 22.38
N THR A 36 -3.01 -14.49 23.18
CA THR A 36 -4.33 -14.95 22.73
C THR A 36 -4.74 -14.20 21.45
N SER A 37 -5.14 -14.96 20.45
CA SER A 37 -5.64 -14.39 19.20
C SER A 37 -7.01 -14.90 18.80
N THR A 38 -7.45 -15.97 19.46
CA THR A 38 -8.75 -16.61 19.26
C THR A 38 -9.71 -16.17 20.34
N VAL A 39 -10.91 -15.74 19.95
CA VAL A 39 -12.02 -15.49 20.86
C VAL A 39 -13.13 -16.48 20.59
N THR A 40 -13.72 -17.03 21.66
CA THR A 40 -15.05 -17.60 21.60
C THR A 40 -16.05 -16.45 21.66
N GLN A 41 -17.18 -16.57 20.97
CA GLN A 41 -18.30 -15.65 21.13
C GLN A 41 -18.62 -15.49 22.64
N GLY A 42 -18.62 -14.27 23.15
CA GLY A 42 -18.77 -13.93 24.58
C GLY A 42 -17.63 -13.10 25.20
N THR A 43 -16.55 -12.79 24.47
CA THR A 43 -15.47 -11.91 24.96
C THR A 43 -14.94 -10.97 23.87
N ASN A 44 -14.70 -9.70 24.25
CA ASN A 44 -13.99 -8.75 23.41
C ASN A 44 -12.47 -8.90 23.57
N LEU A 45 -11.75 -8.89 22.44
CA LEU A 45 -10.30 -8.83 22.42
C LEU A 45 -9.85 -7.72 21.47
N TYR A 46 -9.06 -6.80 21.98
CA TYR A 46 -8.62 -5.59 21.31
C TYR A 46 -7.14 -5.66 20.95
N TRP A 47 -6.78 -5.06 19.82
CA TRP A 47 -5.42 -4.85 19.34
C TRP A 47 -5.21 -3.39 18.95
N ASN A 48 -3.95 -2.97 18.95
CA ASN A 48 -3.52 -1.71 18.35
C ASN A 48 -2.73 -2.03 17.08
N LEU A 49 -3.10 -1.42 15.95
CA LEU A 49 -2.44 -1.63 14.65
C LEU A 49 -0.91 -1.38 14.66
N GLN A 50 -0.44 -0.47 15.50
CA GLN A 50 0.95 -0.02 15.54
C GLN A 50 1.86 -0.84 16.46
N THR A 51 1.29 -1.77 17.25
CA THR A 51 2.04 -2.59 18.21
C THR A 51 1.54 -4.02 18.18
N ASN A 52 2.17 -4.93 18.93
CA ASN A 52 1.66 -6.30 19.13
C ASN A 52 0.87 -6.48 20.44
N ALA A 53 0.39 -5.36 21.02
CA ALA A 53 -0.32 -5.36 22.28
C ALA A 53 -1.76 -5.88 22.12
N THR A 54 -2.21 -6.67 23.10
CA THR A 54 -3.58 -7.19 23.21
C THR A 54 -4.22 -6.75 24.51
N SER A 55 -5.53 -6.50 24.52
CA SER A 55 -6.29 -6.11 25.71
C SER A 55 -7.68 -6.72 25.73
N THR A 56 -8.21 -7.05 26.91
CA THR A 56 -9.62 -7.45 27.11
C THR A 56 -10.51 -6.25 27.47
N SER A 57 -10.02 -5.04 27.24
CA SER A 57 -10.73 -3.77 27.44
C SER A 57 -10.38 -2.82 26.30
N PRO A 58 -11.28 -1.89 25.93
CA PRO A 58 -11.04 -0.95 24.84
C PRO A 58 -9.68 -0.29 24.97
N ILE A 59 -8.89 -0.43 23.92
CA ILE A 59 -7.63 0.28 23.78
C ILE A 59 -8.02 1.63 23.17
N GLY A 60 -7.97 2.71 23.96
CA GLY A 60 -8.32 4.07 23.52
C GLY A 60 -7.31 4.69 22.55
N ASP A 61 -6.75 3.87 21.67
CA ASP A 61 -5.73 4.24 20.70
C ASP A 61 -6.34 4.53 19.33
N THR A 62 -5.72 5.46 18.62
CA THR A 62 -6.12 6.04 17.33
C THR A 62 -6.19 5.02 16.18
N CYS A 63 -5.74 3.78 16.39
CA CYS A 63 -5.77 2.70 15.40
C CYS A 63 -6.14 1.35 16.05
N GLY A 64 -7.14 1.36 16.92
CA GLY A 64 -7.65 0.16 17.59
C GLY A 64 -8.56 -0.69 16.71
N PHE A 65 -8.50 -2.00 16.86
CA PHE A 65 -9.45 -2.95 16.29
C PHE A 65 -9.73 -4.10 17.26
N TYR A 66 -10.86 -4.79 17.11
CA TYR A 66 -11.21 -5.87 18.01
C TYR A 66 -12.09 -6.94 17.38
N LEU A 67 -12.04 -8.13 17.97
CA LEU A 67 -13.07 -9.14 17.81
C LEU A 67 -14.01 -9.02 19.00
N SER A 68 -15.31 -8.99 18.75
CA SER A 68 -16.32 -8.79 19.79
C SER A 68 -16.83 -10.08 20.40
N ASP A 69 -17.57 -9.93 21.49
CA ASP A 69 -18.36 -10.95 22.14
C ASP A 69 -19.57 -11.42 21.32
N HIS A 70 -20.02 -10.63 20.36
CA HIS A 70 -21.00 -11.06 19.35
C HIS A 70 -20.36 -11.84 18.21
N GLY A 71 -19.03 -11.99 18.25
CA GLY A 71 -18.25 -12.68 17.25
C GLY A 71 -18.27 -11.91 15.95
N ASP A 72 -17.92 -10.64 15.95
CA ASP A 72 -17.70 -9.83 14.74
C ASP A 72 -16.43 -9.00 14.92
N PHE A 73 -15.86 -8.56 13.79
CA PHE A 73 -14.69 -7.70 13.80
C PHE A 73 -15.07 -6.23 13.72
N HIS A 74 -14.43 -5.40 14.54
CA HIS A 74 -14.68 -3.96 14.66
C HIS A 74 -13.40 -3.15 14.54
N TRP A 75 -13.60 -1.87 14.23
CA TRP A 75 -12.55 -0.85 14.15
C TRP A 75 -12.91 0.40 14.97
N ASP A 76 -11.92 1.15 15.47
CA ASP A 76 -12.15 2.49 16.05
C ASP A 76 -12.46 3.53 14.96
N ALA A 77 -13.75 3.76 14.72
CA ALA A 77 -14.25 4.74 13.76
C ALA A 77 -13.88 6.19 14.09
N THR A 78 -13.51 6.50 15.34
CA THR A 78 -13.15 7.87 15.74
C THR A 78 -11.97 8.38 14.92
N ASN A 79 -11.04 7.49 14.56
CA ASN A 79 -9.77 7.86 13.94
C ASN A 79 -9.37 6.96 12.77
N GLY A 80 -10.27 6.08 12.33
CA GLY A 80 -10.03 5.23 11.18
C GLY A 80 -11.33 4.74 10.57
N ASP A 81 -11.18 3.83 9.62
CA ASP A 81 -12.28 3.35 8.78
C ASP A 81 -11.91 1.98 8.24
N MET A 82 -12.90 1.20 7.79
CA MET A 82 -12.69 -0.08 7.12
C MET A 82 -13.17 -0.05 5.67
N VAL A 83 -12.59 -0.93 4.85
CA VAL A 83 -13.07 -1.11 3.48
C VAL A 83 -14.43 -1.80 3.52
N VAL A 84 -15.44 -1.22 2.87
CA VAL A 84 -16.81 -1.73 2.88
C VAL A 84 -17.20 -2.40 1.56
N LEU A 85 -18.01 -3.46 1.66
CA LEU A 85 -18.50 -4.23 0.51
C LEU A 85 -19.44 -3.39 -0.38
N SER A 86 -20.33 -2.64 0.27
CA SER A 86 -21.30 -1.76 -0.36
C SER A 86 -21.41 -0.45 0.39
N ASN A 87 -21.99 0.55 -0.26
CA ASN A 87 -22.16 1.91 0.25
C ASN A 87 -23.14 1.94 1.43
N ASP A 88 -22.74 1.41 2.58
CA ASP A 88 -23.00 1.93 3.94
C ASP A 88 -22.85 0.83 5.04
N GLU A 89 -22.51 -0.43 4.72
CA GLU A 89 -22.45 -1.48 5.76
C GLU A 89 -21.56 -2.68 5.40
N GLY A 90 -20.83 -3.18 6.40
CA GLY A 90 -20.11 -4.46 6.35
C GLY A 90 -18.70 -4.37 5.77
N GLY A 91 -17.70 -4.78 6.58
CA GLY A 91 -16.32 -4.91 6.09
C GLY A 91 -16.19 -5.93 4.95
N ASP A 92 -15.54 -5.52 3.86
CA ASP A 92 -15.30 -6.33 2.65
C ASP A 92 -14.28 -7.44 2.93
N ALA A 93 -14.64 -8.71 2.64
CA ALA A 93 -13.73 -9.84 2.80
C ALA A 93 -12.76 -9.91 1.60
N LEU A 94 -11.62 -9.24 1.72
CA LEU A 94 -10.65 -9.09 0.66
C LEU A 94 -9.81 -10.36 0.45
N ALA A 95 -9.54 -10.64 -0.83
CA ALA A 95 -8.53 -11.62 -1.23
C ALA A 95 -7.10 -11.07 -1.00
N ALA A 96 -6.14 -11.98 -0.80
CA ALA A 96 -4.72 -11.63 -0.77
C ALA A 96 -4.33 -10.84 -2.05
N GLY A 97 -3.57 -9.77 -1.88
CA GLY A 97 -3.14 -8.90 -2.98
C GLY A 97 -4.11 -7.79 -3.35
N ALA A 98 -5.34 -7.77 -2.81
CA ALA A 98 -6.26 -6.65 -3.02
C ALA A 98 -5.64 -5.33 -2.54
N ILE A 99 -5.76 -4.26 -3.33
CA ILE A 99 -5.14 -2.98 -3.01
C ILE A 99 -6.05 -2.18 -2.06
N ILE A 100 -5.49 -1.83 -0.91
CA ILE A 100 -6.12 -1.02 0.13
C ILE A 100 -5.43 0.34 0.13
N GLY A 101 -6.20 1.41 -0.09
CA GLY A 101 -5.62 2.75 -0.24
C GLY A 101 -6.67 3.84 -0.48
N PRO A 102 -6.25 5.03 -0.98
CA PRO A 102 -7.15 6.18 -1.14
C PRO A 102 -8.36 5.92 -2.05
N ALA A 103 -8.25 4.94 -2.95
CA ALA A 103 -9.29 4.58 -3.90
C ALA A 103 -10.19 3.41 -3.42
N SER A 104 -9.93 2.85 -2.25
CA SER A 104 -10.80 1.85 -1.65
C SER A 104 -12.17 2.45 -1.31
N ARG A 105 -13.18 1.59 -1.19
CA ARG A 105 -14.51 1.97 -0.75
C ARG A 105 -14.50 2.06 0.76
N TRP A 106 -14.48 3.28 1.26
CA TRP A 106 -14.48 3.62 2.68
C TRP A 106 -15.92 3.89 3.14
N ASP A 107 -16.24 3.67 4.40
CA ASP A 107 -17.57 4.01 4.92
C ASP A 107 -17.74 5.54 4.95
N SER A 108 -18.50 6.06 3.98
CA SER A 108 -18.78 7.49 3.90
C SER A 108 -19.82 7.97 4.92
N ALA A 109 -20.57 7.05 5.53
CA ALA A 109 -21.65 7.37 6.47
C ALA A 109 -21.16 7.43 7.92
N ASN A 110 -19.99 6.87 8.23
CA ASN A 110 -19.48 6.70 9.59
C ASN A 110 -20.59 6.15 10.50
N SER A 111 -21.31 5.16 9.97
CA SER A 111 -22.43 4.56 10.67
C SER A 111 -21.84 3.61 11.69
N ASP A 112 -22.37 3.62 12.92
CA ASP A 112 -21.88 2.84 14.08
C ASP A 112 -21.93 1.29 13.89
N ASN A 113 -21.99 0.82 12.65
CA ASN A 113 -22.09 -0.56 12.22
C ASN A 113 -20.82 -1.04 11.47
N GLU A 114 -19.62 -0.71 11.97
CA GLU A 114 -18.33 -1.13 11.39
C GLU A 114 -17.99 -2.61 11.68
N TYR A 115 -18.96 -3.50 11.48
CA TYR A 115 -18.79 -4.93 11.68
C TYR A 115 -18.32 -5.59 10.39
N ALA A 116 -17.27 -6.40 10.45
CA ALA A 116 -16.92 -7.30 9.37
C ALA A 116 -17.27 -8.74 9.75
N GLY A 117 -18.19 -9.33 8.97
CA GLY A 117 -17.79 -10.55 8.30
C GLY A 117 -17.89 -11.87 9.02
N THR A 118 -18.82 -12.12 9.94
CA THR A 118 -18.97 -13.43 10.59
C THR A 118 -20.44 -13.89 10.61
N THR A 119 -20.64 -15.20 10.74
CA THR A 119 -21.88 -15.90 10.35
C THR A 119 -23.15 -15.56 11.18
N ALA A 120 -23.03 -14.78 12.26
CA ALA A 120 -24.13 -14.61 13.22
C ALA A 120 -25.06 -13.41 12.94
N TYR A 121 -24.61 -12.33 12.27
CA TYR A 121 -25.44 -11.11 12.22
C TYR A 121 -25.50 -10.31 10.91
N SER A 122 -24.52 -10.43 10.00
CA SER A 122 -24.54 -9.76 8.67
C SER A 122 -23.24 -9.93 7.89
N GLY A 123 -22.35 -10.84 8.30
CA GLY A 123 -21.02 -10.92 7.75
C GLY A 123 -20.88 -11.60 6.39
N GLU A 124 -19.85 -11.21 5.64
CA GLU A 124 -19.40 -11.89 4.42
C GLU A 124 -18.74 -13.26 4.64
N MET A 125 -18.04 -13.51 5.76
CA MET A 125 -17.31 -14.78 5.88
C MET A 125 -18.26 -15.93 6.24
N VAL A 126 -18.14 -17.02 5.48
CA VAL A 126 -18.85 -18.27 5.73
C VAL A 126 -17.88 -19.26 6.37
N ALA A 127 -18.12 -19.61 7.63
CA ALA A 127 -17.29 -20.57 8.35
C ALA A 127 -17.18 -21.93 7.61
N PRO A 128 -15.99 -22.54 7.49
CA PRO A 128 -14.68 -22.00 7.84
C PRO A 128 -14.09 -21.15 6.70
N GLN A 129 -13.63 -19.93 7.02
CA GLN A 129 -13.00 -19.05 6.03
C GLN A 129 -11.89 -18.21 6.66
N THR A 130 -10.89 -17.88 5.86
CA THR A 130 -9.87 -16.88 6.20
C THR A 130 -9.91 -15.76 5.17
N ALA A 131 -9.93 -14.52 5.62
CA ALA A 131 -9.99 -13.34 4.76
C ALA A 131 -9.12 -12.20 5.30
N TYR A 132 -8.91 -11.19 4.47
CA TYR A 132 -8.28 -9.94 4.87
C TYR A 132 -9.34 -8.84 4.93
N PHE A 133 -9.21 -7.95 5.90
CA PHE A 133 -10.02 -6.75 6.01
C PHE A 133 -9.12 -5.54 5.87
N GLY A 134 -9.49 -4.63 4.98
CA GLY A 134 -8.77 -3.38 4.73
C GLY A 134 -9.18 -2.30 5.71
N LEU A 135 -8.23 -1.47 6.10
CA LEU A 135 -8.43 -0.44 7.12
C LEU A 135 -7.61 0.80 6.85
N SER A 136 -8.11 1.95 7.29
CA SER A 136 -7.42 3.22 7.33
C SER A 136 -7.35 3.74 8.76
N CYS A 137 -6.29 4.44 9.12
CA CYS A 137 -6.22 5.09 10.42
C CYS A 137 -5.33 6.33 10.41
N MET A 138 -5.57 7.23 11.36
CA MET A 138 -4.80 8.46 11.52
C MET A 138 -3.61 8.23 12.46
N ILE A 139 -2.39 8.24 11.93
CA ILE A 139 -1.15 8.15 12.71
C ILE A 139 -0.41 9.48 12.58
N GLY A 140 -0.16 10.15 13.71
CA GLY A 140 0.48 11.47 13.68
C GLY A 140 -0.29 12.52 12.85
N GLY A 141 -1.61 12.40 12.78
CA GLY A 141 -2.47 13.29 11.98
C GLY A 141 -2.38 13.06 10.47
N GLN A 142 -1.76 11.96 10.02
CA GLN A 142 -1.71 11.54 8.63
C GLN A 142 -2.46 10.21 8.44
N ARG A 143 -3.05 9.99 7.27
CA ARG A 143 -3.79 8.75 6.99
C ARG A 143 -2.83 7.66 6.54
N HIS A 144 -2.97 6.48 7.13
CA HIS A 144 -2.25 5.27 6.79
C HIS A 144 -3.24 4.15 6.45
N TYR A 145 -2.78 3.18 5.68
CA TYR A 145 -3.59 2.04 5.24
C TYR A 145 -2.97 0.74 5.72
N GLY A 146 -3.82 -0.21 6.08
CA GLY A 146 -3.41 -1.51 6.57
C GLY A 146 -4.37 -2.63 6.21
N TRP A 147 -4.04 -3.82 6.69
CA TRP A 147 -4.88 -5.00 6.61
C TRP A 147 -4.80 -5.79 7.91
N VAL A 148 -5.88 -6.48 8.25
CA VAL A 148 -5.94 -7.52 9.30
C VAL A 148 -6.40 -8.82 8.66
N GLN A 149 -5.73 -9.92 8.99
CA GLN A 149 -6.11 -11.26 8.55
C GLN A 149 -6.89 -11.95 9.65
N ILE A 150 -8.11 -12.39 9.32
CA ILE A 150 -9.02 -13.04 10.27
C ILE A 150 -9.40 -14.41 9.75
N THR A 151 -9.53 -15.37 10.65
CA THR A 151 -10.18 -16.66 10.38
C THR A 151 -11.47 -16.76 11.17
N GLU A 152 -12.55 -17.06 10.46
CA GLU A 152 -13.87 -17.40 10.97
C GLU A 152 -13.96 -18.93 11.06
N GLY A 153 -14.06 -19.44 12.28
CA GLY A 153 -14.41 -20.82 12.58
C GLY A 153 -15.91 -20.97 12.83
N ALA A 154 -16.35 -22.17 13.22
CA ALA A 154 -17.77 -22.44 13.45
C ALA A 154 -18.30 -21.83 14.76
N ALA A 155 -17.43 -21.56 15.74
CA ALA A 155 -17.79 -21.04 17.06
C ALA A 155 -16.79 -20.01 17.60
N ASP A 156 -15.73 -19.73 16.83
CA ASP A 156 -14.57 -18.96 17.24
C ASP A 156 -14.02 -18.13 16.09
N GLN A 157 -13.34 -17.04 16.42
CA GLN A 157 -12.65 -16.18 15.48
C GLN A 157 -11.23 -15.95 15.93
N SER A 158 -10.32 -15.85 14.97
CA SER A 158 -8.91 -15.59 15.25
C SER A 158 -8.34 -14.49 14.39
N VAL A 159 -7.63 -13.54 15.00
CA VAL A 159 -6.69 -12.67 14.28
C VAL A 159 -5.40 -13.46 14.03
N LEU A 160 -4.93 -13.49 12.78
CA LEU A 160 -3.71 -14.21 12.41
C LEU A 160 -2.50 -13.29 12.26
N ALA A 161 -2.70 -12.14 11.63
CA ALA A 161 -1.66 -11.16 11.35
C ALA A 161 -2.30 -9.81 10.99
N TRP A 162 -1.52 -8.75 11.08
CA TRP A 162 -1.88 -7.45 10.53
C TRP A 162 -0.65 -6.70 10.09
N ALA A 163 -0.84 -5.74 9.19
CA ALA A 163 0.21 -4.83 8.79
C ALA A 163 -0.35 -3.49 8.34
N TYR A 164 0.49 -2.47 8.36
CA TYR A 164 0.17 -1.15 7.81
C TYR A 164 1.37 -0.52 7.12
N GLU A 165 1.09 0.36 6.16
CA GLU A 165 2.08 1.16 5.47
C GLU A 165 2.46 2.39 6.30
N THR A 166 3.74 2.48 6.65
CA THR A 166 4.27 3.55 7.51
C THR A 166 4.44 4.88 6.77
N SER A 167 4.44 4.86 5.44
CA SER A 167 4.34 6.09 4.64
C SER A 167 2.88 6.55 4.55
N PRO A 168 2.58 7.82 4.88
CA PRO A 168 1.25 8.37 4.71
C PRO A 168 0.69 8.20 3.30
N ASN A 169 -0.61 8.00 3.21
CA ASN A 169 -1.39 7.93 1.97
C ASN A 169 -0.89 6.92 0.93
N THR A 170 -0.04 5.97 1.32
CA THR A 170 0.57 4.99 0.41
C THR A 170 -0.21 3.68 0.45
N PRO A 171 -0.70 3.18 -0.70
CA PRO A 171 -1.49 1.94 -0.73
C PRO A 171 -0.69 0.72 -0.26
N ILE A 172 -1.40 -0.26 0.30
CA ILE A 172 -0.86 -1.55 0.70
C ILE A 172 -1.69 -2.67 0.07
N ALA A 173 -1.04 -3.76 -0.33
CA ALA A 173 -1.73 -4.96 -0.78
C ALA A 173 -2.08 -5.84 0.43
N ALA A 174 -3.30 -6.37 0.48
CA ALA A 174 -3.76 -7.28 1.52
C ALA A 174 -2.81 -8.49 1.67
N GLY A 175 -2.37 -8.76 2.90
CA GLY A 175 -1.40 -9.83 3.20
C GLY A 175 0.05 -9.50 2.85
N SER A 176 0.35 -8.33 2.29
CA SER A 176 1.72 -7.92 2.01
C SER A 176 2.41 -7.38 3.26
N THR A 177 3.64 -7.83 3.51
CA THR A 177 4.56 -7.27 4.52
C THR A 177 5.64 -6.39 3.88
N ILE A 178 5.50 -6.08 2.60
CA ILE A 178 6.39 -5.20 1.83
C ILE A 178 5.56 -4.07 1.20
N SER A 179 6.17 -2.89 1.08
CA SER A 179 5.50 -1.75 0.48
C SER A 179 5.22 -2.00 -1.00
N VAL A 180 4.01 -1.65 -1.44
CA VAL A 180 3.68 -1.64 -2.86
C VAL A 180 4.31 -0.39 -3.44
N ALA A 181 5.43 -0.55 -4.15
CA ALA A 181 6.05 0.56 -4.87
C ALA A 181 5.03 1.15 -5.84
N THR A 182 4.39 2.25 -5.44
CA THR A 182 3.50 2.96 -6.34
C THR A 182 4.41 3.67 -7.32
N VAL A 183 4.48 3.18 -8.56
CA VAL A 183 5.16 3.87 -9.65
C VAL A 183 4.29 5.07 -10.02
N THR A 184 4.33 6.13 -9.21
CA THR A 184 3.54 7.35 -9.38
C THR A 184 4.09 8.26 -10.47
N SER A 185 5.28 7.97 -10.98
CA SER A 185 5.84 8.67 -12.12
C SER A 185 6.68 7.71 -12.96
N ILE A 186 6.28 7.53 -14.22
CA ILE A 186 7.24 7.15 -15.25
C ILE A 186 8.11 8.38 -15.43
N PRO A 187 9.45 8.30 -15.26
CA PRO A 187 10.32 9.44 -15.51
C PRO A 187 10.12 9.86 -16.97
N THR A 188 9.45 10.99 -17.18
CA THR A 188 9.38 11.63 -18.49
C THR A 188 10.66 12.41 -18.69
N LEU A 189 11.17 12.43 -19.91
CA LEU A 189 12.27 13.33 -20.25
C LEU A 189 11.76 14.77 -20.04
N SER A 190 12.56 15.60 -19.37
CA SER A 190 12.32 17.04 -19.33
C SER A 190 12.28 17.61 -20.76
N GLU A 191 11.76 18.81 -20.95
CA GLU A 191 11.76 19.47 -22.26
C GLU A 191 13.15 19.46 -22.91
N TRP A 192 14.19 19.71 -22.10
CA TRP A 192 15.59 19.59 -22.52
C TRP A 192 15.99 18.16 -22.88
N GLY A 193 15.54 17.16 -22.13
CA GLY A 193 15.76 15.75 -22.45
C GLY A 193 15.11 15.33 -23.77
N ILE A 194 13.90 15.82 -24.06
CA ILE A 194 13.19 15.56 -25.32
C ILE A 194 13.92 16.24 -26.49
N LEU A 195 14.35 17.50 -26.32
CA LEU A 195 15.09 18.24 -27.34
C LEU A 195 16.43 17.57 -27.68
N LEU A 196 17.17 17.11 -26.67
CA LEU A 196 18.43 16.39 -26.87
C LEU A 196 18.23 15.05 -27.59
N LEU A 197 17.20 14.29 -27.20
CA LEU A 197 16.88 13.02 -27.85
C LEU A 197 16.46 13.22 -29.32
N SER A 198 15.64 14.24 -29.58
CA SER A 198 15.22 14.62 -30.93
C SER A 198 16.42 15.01 -31.81
N GLY A 199 17.36 15.77 -31.25
CA GLY A 199 18.61 16.12 -31.92
C GLY A 199 19.48 14.89 -32.26
N LEU A 200 19.65 13.97 -31.31
CA LEU A 200 20.41 12.73 -31.53
C LEU A 200 19.79 11.86 -32.64
N LEU A 201 18.46 11.74 -32.67
CA LEU A 201 17.74 10.98 -33.70
C LEU A 201 17.90 11.59 -35.09
N ALA A 202 17.79 12.92 -35.21
CA ALA A 202 17.97 13.63 -36.47
C ALA A 202 19.41 13.50 -37.01
N LEU A 203 20.42 13.62 -36.13
CA LEU A 203 21.83 13.40 -36.47
C LEU A 203 22.09 11.96 -36.93
N GLY A 204 21.51 10.98 -36.23
CA GLY A 204 21.57 9.56 -36.60
C GLY A 204 21.01 9.29 -37.99
N ALA A 205 19.85 9.88 -38.33
CA ALA A 205 19.26 9.78 -39.66
C ALA A 205 20.20 10.37 -40.73
N VAL A 206 20.74 11.57 -40.52
CA VAL A 206 21.66 12.23 -41.47
C VAL A 206 22.92 11.40 -41.71
N ILE A 207 23.53 10.84 -40.67
CA ILE A 207 24.71 9.98 -40.81
C ILE A 207 24.37 8.71 -41.61
N THR A 208 23.17 8.17 -41.42
CA THR A 208 22.73 6.94 -42.09
C THR A 208 22.42 7.18 -43.57
N PHE A 209 21.80 8.31 -43.93
CA PHE A 209 21.59 8.70 -45.33
C PHE A 209 22.90 9.00 -46.05
N ARG A 210 23.81 9.75 -45.43
CA ARG A 210 25.11 10.07 -46.03
C ARG A 210 25.99 8.85 -46.30
N ARG A 211 25.80 7.76 -45.54
CA ARG A 211 26.50 6.48 -45.75
C ARG A 211 25.87 5.63 -46.86
N ARG A 212 24.61 5.87 -47.22
CA ARG A 212 23.92 5.19 -48.33
C ARG A 212 24.28 5.81 -49.68
N ASP A 213 24.45 7.13 -49.73
CA ASP A 213 24.83 7.85 -50.97
C ASP A 213 26.31 7.65 -51.37
N LEU A 214 27.15 7.12 -50.47
CA LEU A 214 28.57 6.85 -50.70
C LEU A 214 28.90 5.38 -50.97
N ARG A 215 27.89 4.52 -51.16
CA ARG A 215 28.10 3.14 -51.63
C ARG A 215 27.67 3.06 -53.10
N PRO A 216 28.63 2.89 -54.05
CA PRO A 216 28.30 2.57 -55.43
C PRO A 216 27.67 1.18 -55.55
#